data_AF-A0A254QRS8-F1
#
_entry.id   AF-A0A254QRS8-F1
#
_cell.length_a   1.000
_cell.length_b   1.000
_cell.length_c   1.000
_cell.angle_alpha   90.00
_cell.angle_beta   90.00
_cell.angle_gamma   90.00
#
_symmetry.space_group_name_H-M   'P 1'
#
loop_
_entity.id
_entity.type
_entity.pdbx_description
1 polymer ?
#
loop_
_entity_poly.entity_id
_entity_poly.type
_entity_poly.pdbx_seq_one_letter_code
_entity_poly.pdbx_strand_id
1 'polypeptide(L)'
;RWNVRSNCIAPFAWSRMISSIKTDTPEQVARVEKIKEMTPAKVAPMACFLMSDRAADVSGQIFAVRKNEIFLFNQPRPVRSVHSGDGWTADEIADRAIPALKSQFTPLEVSADVFSWDPV
;
A
#
# COMPACT_ATOMS: atom_id res chain seq x y z
N ARG A 1 26.25 10.79 -5.20
CA ARG A 1 24.93 10.87 -4.52
C ARG A 1 24.95 12.10 -3.61
N TRP A 2 23.90 12.94 -3.62
CA TRP A 2 23.86 14.24 -2.93
C TRP A 2 23.47 14.20 -1.45
N ASN A 3 23.61 13.03 -0.79
CA ASN A 3 23.15 12.79 0.58
C ASN A 3 21.67 13.18 0.87
N VAL A 4 20.83 13.18 -0.16
CA VAL A 4 19.38 13.37 -0.03
C VAL A 4 18.71 12.00 0.15
N ARG A 5 17.79 11.93 1.11
CA ARG A 5 16.97 10.74 1.40
C ARG A 5 15.54 11.01 0.97
N SER A 6 14.89 10.01 0.40
CA SER A 6 13.49 10.12 -0.03
C SER A 6 12.75 8.82 0.31
N ASN A 7 11.68 8.92 1.07
CA ASN A 7 10.86 7.79 1.51
C ASN A 7 9.38 8.15 1.35
N CYS A 8 8.51 7.14 1.31
CA CYS A 8 7.07 7.27 1.26
C CYS A 8 6.45 6.72 2.55
N ILE A 9 5.42 7.40 3.04
CA ILE A 9 4.53 6.86 4.08
C ILE A 9 3.18 6.60 3.42
N ALA A 10 2.62 5.40 3.62
CA ALA A 10 1.26 5.02 3.27
C ALA A 10 0.40 5.07 4.56
N PRO A 11 -0.18 6.24 4.90
CA PRO A 11 -0.81 6.43 6.19
C PRO A 11 -2.20 5.81 6.25
N PHE A 12 -2.50 5.12 7.35
CA PHE A 12 -3.87 4.87 7.79
C PHE A 12 -4.22 5.96 8.80
N ALA A 13 -5.03 6.93 8.37
CA ALA A 13 -5.43 8.03 9.21
C ALA A 13 -6.87 8.47 8.91
N TRP A 14 -7.72 8.52 9.94
CA TRP A 14 -9.03 9.13 9.87
C TRP A 14 -8.89 10.64 9.68
N SER A 15 -9.49 11.14 8.62
CA SER A 15 -9.50 12.55 8.24
C SER A 15 -10.86 12.94 7.68
N ARG A 16 -11.10 14.25 7.55
CA ARG A 16 -12.31 14.80 6.91
C ARG A 16 -12.50 14.31 5.46
N MET A 17 -11.43 13.90 4.78
CA MET A 17 -11.51 13.39 3.42
C MET A 17 -12.17 12.01 3.34
N ILE A 18 -11.96 11.17 4.36
CA ILE A 18 -12.50 9.80 4.39
C ILE A 18 -13.76 9.67 5.26
N SER A 19 -14.30 10.78 5.77
CA SER A 19 -15.54 10.77 6.55
C SER A 19 -16.80 10.53 5.72
N SER A 20 -16.67 10.42 4.39
CA SER A 20 -17.75 10.06 3.46
C SER A 20 -17.96 8.55 3.31
N ILE A 21 -17.18 7.71 4.00
CA ILE A 21 -17.39 6.26 4.05
C ILE A 21 -18.80 5.99 4.58
N LYS A 22 -19.62 5.28 3.80
CA LYS A 22 -20.99 4.94 4.16
C LYS A 22 -21.02 4.02 5.38
N THR A 23 -21.97 4.30 6.27
CA THR A 23 -22.22 3.55 7.50
C THR A 23 -23.69 3.16 7.58
N ASP A 24 -24.17 2.46 6.55
CA ASP A 24 -25.58 2.13 6.37
C ASP A 24 -25.97 0.88 7.19
N THR A 25 -24.99 0.12 7.67
CA THR A 25 -25.16 -1.12 8.45
C THR A 25 -24.44 -1.05 9.80
N PRO A 26 -24.92 -1.75 10.84
CA PRO A 26 -24.25 -1.81 12.15
C PRO A 26 -22.79 -2.27 12.06
N GLU A 27 -22.49 -3.22 11.18
CA GLU A 27 -21.14 -3.74 10.95
C GLU A 27 -20.22 -2.66 10.36
N GLN A 28 -20.74 -1.85 9.43
CA GLN A 28 -19.99 -0.71 8.87
C GLN A 28 -19.75 0.38 9.92
N VAL A 29 -20.73 0.65 10.79
CA VAL A 29 -20.56 1.59 11.91
C VAL A 29 -19.44 1.12 12.83
N ALA A 30 -19.49 -0.13 13.29
CA ALA A 30 -18.47 -0.70 14.16
C ALA A 30 -17.07 -0.66 13.51
N ARG A 31 -16.98 -0.95 12.21
CA ARG A 31 -15.72 -0.84 11.46
C ARG A 31 -15.21 0.59 11.40
N VAL A 32 -16.08 1.57 11.15
CA VAL A 32 -15.71 2.98 11.10
C VAL A 32 -15.21 3.47 12.46
N GLU A 33 -15.83 3.06 13.57
CA GLU A 33 -15.34 3.39 14.91
C GLU A 33 -13.91 2.90 15.15
N LYS A 34 -13.59 1.66 14.75
CA LYS A 34 -12.21 1.15 14.80
C LYS A 34 -11.25 1.96 13.92
N ILE A 35 -11.70 2.39 12.74
CA ILE A 35 -10.87 3.19 11.83
C ILE A 35 -10.61 4.59 12.39
N LYS A 36 -11.57 5.18 13.12
CA LYS A 36 -11.41 6.48 13.78
C LYS A 36 -10.28 6.50 14.82
N GLU A 37 -9.95 5.36 15.43
CA GLU A 37 -8.79 5.25 16.33
C GLU A 37 -7.45 5.50 15.63
N MET A 38 -7.38 5.28 14.32
CA MET A 38 -6.20 5.56 13.51
C MET A 38 -6.12 7.07 13.26
N THR A 39 -5.62 7.83 14.22
CA THR A 39 -5.51 9.29 14.09
C THR A 39 -4.24 9.68 13.34
N PRO A 40 -4.20 10.87 12.68
CA PRO A 40 -2.97 11.37 12.05
C PRO A 40 -1.77 11.45 13.02
N ALA A 41 -2.03 11.67 14.32
CA ALA A 41 -1.00 11.70 15.36
C ALA A 41 -0.26 10.35 15.49
N LYS A 42 -0.87 9.23 15.10
CA LYS A 42 -0.21 7.91 15.08
C LYS A 42 0.84 7.79 13.97
N VAL A 43 0.68 8.53 12.88
CA VAL A 43 1.63 8.57 11.76
C VAL A 43 2.81 9.50 12.05
N ALA A 44 2.57 10.57 12.82
CA ALA A 44 3.55 11.63 13.07
C ALA A 44 4.93 11.14 13.58
N PRO A 45 5.04 10.16 14.50
CA PRO A 45 6.34 9.66 14.95
C PRO A 45 7.22 9.12 13.82
N MET A 46 6.63 8.40 12.85
CA MET A 46 7.37 7.88 11.71
C MET A 46 7.88 9.01 10.81
N ALA A 47 7.05 10.03 10.56
CA ALA A 47 7.45 11.20 9.81
C ALA A 47 8.60 11.95 10.51
N CYS A 48 8.49 12.18 11.82
CA CYS A 48 9.54 12.82 12.63
C CYS A 48 10.85 12.02 12.60
N PHE A 49 10.78 10.68 12.71
CA PHE A 49 11.96 9.82 12.60
C PHE A 49 12.64 9.96 11.24
N LEU A 50 11.90 9.88 10.13
CA LEU A 50 12.45 9.98 8.78
C LEU A 50 13.09 11.34 8.48
N MET A 51 12.63 12.40 9.16
CA MET A 51 13.22 13.75 9.07
C MET A 51 14.46 13.92 9.96
N SER A 52 14.73 13.01 10.90
CA SER A 52 15.85 13.11 11.83
C SER A 52 17.17 12.59 11.25
N ASP A 53 18.28 12.92 11.91
CA ASP A 53 19.62 12.38 11.60
C ASP A 53 19.69 10.86 11.84
N ARG A 54 18.84 10.32 12.71
CA ARG A 54 18.82 8.88 13.03
C ARG A 54 18.35 8.00 11.88
N ALA A 55 17.71 8.58 10.87
CA ALA A 55 17.29 7.87 9.66
C ALA A 55 18.33 7.99 8.52
N ALA A 56 19.62 8.24 8.83
CA ALA A 56 20.64 8.54 7.82
C ALA A 56 20.81 7.43 6.77
N ASP A 57 20.55 6.19 7.15
CA ASP A 57 20.64 4.98 6.31
C ASP A 57 19.31 4.59 5.64
N VAL A 58 18.22 5.32 5.91
CA VAL A 58 16.89 5.00 5.39
C VAL A 58 16.55 5.87 4.18
N SER A 59 16.57 5.27 2.98
CA SER A 59 16.12 5.92 1.74
C SER A 59 15.50 4.92 0.77
N GLY A 60 14.58 5.41 -0.05
CA GLY A 60 13.89 4.68 -1.11
C GLY A 60 12.82 3.72 -0.59
N GLN A 61 12.39 3.82 0.66
CA GLN A 61 11.47 2.86 1.28
C GLN A 61 10.03 3.38 1.33
N ILE A 62 9.09 2.44 1.45
CA ILE A 62 7.66 2.71 1.61
C ILE A 62 7.23 2.09 2.93
N PHE A 63 6.67 2.89 3.83
CA PHE A 63 6.22 2.43 5.15
C PHE A 63 4.72 2.67 5.31
N ALA A 64 3.94 1.64 5.61
CA ALA A 64 2.59 1.85 6.09
C ALA A 64 2.57 2.00 7.60
N VAL A 65 1.83 2.98 8.10
CA VAL A 65 1.62 3.18 9.52
C VAL A 65 0.14 3.05 9.82
N ARG A 66 -0.21 2.10 10.68
CA ARG A 66 -1.58 1.74 11.04
C ARG A 66 -1.68 1.63 12.55
N LYS A 67 -2.23 2.67 13.20
CA LYS A 67 -2.24 2.80 14.67
C LYS A 67 -0.83 2.63 15.26
N ASN A 68 -0.53 1.56 16.00
CA ASN A 68 0.79 1.31 16.59
C ASN A 68 1.64 0.34 15.73
N GLU A 69 1.18 -0.01 14.53
CA GLU A 69 1.85 -0.92 13.61
C GLU A 69 2.61 -0.14 12.52
N ILE A 70 3.82 -0.62 12.19
CA ILE A 70 4.61 -0.14 11.06
C ILE A 70 4.93 -1.32 10.16
N PHE A 71 4.56 -1.22 8.88
CA PHE A 71 4.82 -2.23 7.86
C PHE A 71 5.79 -1.68 6.83
N LEU A 72 6.76 -2.50 6.42
CA LEU A 72 7.60 -2.22 5.27
C LEU A 72 6.92 -2.76 4.01
N PHE A 73 6.63 -1.89 3.04
CA PHE A 73 6.07 -2.27 1.76
C PHE A 73 7.21 -2.60 0.78
N ASN A 74 6.98 -3.58 -0.07
CA ASN A 74 7.93 -3.89 -1.14
C ASN A 74 7.91 -2.81 -2.22
N GLN A 75 9.00 -2.74 -2.99
CA GLN A 75 9.05 -1.96 -4.22
C GLN A 75 8.83 -2.93 -5.39
N PRO A 76 7.75 -2.78 -6.17
CA PRO A 76 7.49 -3.67 -7.29
C PRO A 76 8.70 -3.76 -8.24
N ARG A 77 8.99 -4.99 -8.67
CA ARG A 77 9.98 -5.33 -9.69
C ARG A 77 9.28 -6.20 -10.74
N PRO A 78 9.80 -6.29 -11.98
CA PRO A 78 9.24 -7.21 -12.97
C PRO A 78 9.15 -8.63 -12.41
N VAL A 79 7.94 -9.20 -12.40
CA VAL A 79 7.67 -10.54 -11.86
C VAL A 79 7.87 -11.61 -12.94
N ARG A 80 7.40 -11.34 -14.16
CA ARG A 80 7.51 -12.24 -15.31
C ARG A 80 7.46 -11.45 -16.62
N SER A 81 8.12 -11.96 -17.66
CA SER A 81 8.10 -11.40 -19.01
C SER A 81 7.60 -12.41 -20.04
N VAL A 82 7.02 -11.89 -21.12
CA VAL A 82 6.75 -12.61 -22.37
C VAL A 82 7.25 -11.72 -23.51
N HIS A 83 7.89 -12.32 -24.50
CA HIS A 83 8.53 -11.60 -25.61
C HIS A 83 7.81 -11.88 -26.92
N SER A 84 7.81 -10.88 -27.81
CA SER A 84 7.45 -11.01 -29.22
C SER A 84 8.49 -10.27 -30.07
N GLY A 85 9.09 -10.97 -31.03
CA GLY A 85 10.16 -10.40 -31.86
C GLY A 85 9.68 -9.30 -32.82
N ASP A 86 8.41 -9.39 -33.24
CA ASP A 86 7.84 -8.54 -34.29
C ASP A 86 6.84 -7.50 -33.74
N GLY A 87 6.74 -7.37 -32.41
CA GLY A 87 5.73 -6.55 -31.73
C GLY A 87 4.48 -7.32 -31.29
N TRP A 88 3.44 -6.63 -30.87
CA TRP A 88 2.20 -7.23 -30.35
C TRP A 88 0.96 -6.65 -31.02
N THR A 89 0.04 -7.53 -31.42
CA THR A 89 -1.36 -7.20 -31.67
C THR A 89 -2.23 -7.48 -30.44
N ALA A 90 -3.44 -6.93 -30.40
CA ALA A 90 -4.37 -7.17 -29.29
C ALA A 90 -4.74 -8.67 -29.17
N ASP A 91 -4.95 -9.35 -30.31
CA ASP A 91 -5.29 -10.77 -30.35
C ASP A 91 -4.13 -11.63 -29.79
N GLU A 92 -2.89 -11.35 -30.20
CA GLU A 92 -1.72 -12.06 -29.66
C GLU A 92 -1.51 -11.81 -28.16
N ILE A 93 -1.85 -10.61 -27.66
CA ILE A 93 -1.83 -10.34 -26.22
C ILE A 93 -2.85 -11.23 -25.51
N ALA A 94 -4.09 -11.30 -26.03
CA ALA A 94 -5.16 -12.10 -25.46
C ALA A 94 -4.85 -13.62 -25.49
N ASP A 95 -4.30 -14.10 -26.59
CA ASP A 95 -4.11 -15.53 -26.83
C ASP A 95 -2.77 -16.07 -26.28
N ARG A 96 -1.74 -15.22 -26.18
CA ARG A 96 -0.39 -15.64 -25.76
C ARG A 96 0.10 -14.93 -24.50
N ALA A 97 0.10 -13.60 -24.48
CA ALA A 97 0.73 -12.85 -23.40
C ALA A 97 -0.01 -13.03 -22.07
N ILE A 98 -1.32 -12.77 -22.04
CA ILE A 98 -2.12 -12.84 -20.81
C ILE A 98 -2.16 -14.25 -20.22
N PRO A 99 -2.43 -15.32 -20.99
CA PRO A 99 -2.43 -16.68 -20.44
C PRO A 99 -1.08 -17.07 -19.81
N ALA A 100 0.03 -16.66 -20.43
CA ALA A 100 1.38 -16.95 -19.92
C ALA A 100 1.74 -16.16 -18.65
N LEU A 101 1.08 -15.02 -18.38
CA LEU A 101 1.33 -14.18 -17.21
C LEU A 101 0.32 -14.40 -16.08
N LYS A 102 -0.89 -14.90 -16.39
CA LYS A 102 -2.05 -14.91 -15.48
C LYS A 102 -1.80 -15.60 -14.14
N SER A 103 -1.00 -16.68 -14.12
CA SER A 103 -0.70 -17.40 -12.88
C SER A 103 0.12 -16.60 -11.87
N GLN A 104 0.73 -15.48 -12.30
CA GLN A 104 1.54 -14.59 -11.46
C GLN A 104 0.80 -13.30 -11.10
N PHE A 105 -0.48 -13.16 -11.46
CA PHE A 105 -1.25 -11.97 -11.12
C PHE A 105 -1.47 -11.90 -9.61
N THR A 106 -1.24 -10.71 -9.05
CA THR A 106 -1.67 -10.40 -7.68
C THR A 106 -3.20 -10.49 -7.62
N PRO A 107 -3.77 -11.23 -6.65
CA PRO A 107 -5.21 -11.32 -6.48
C PRO A 107 -5.89 -9.97 -6.23
N LEU A 108 -7.19 -9.88 -6.55
CA LEU A 108 -8.00 -8.69 -6.29
C LEU A 108 -8.50 -8.68 -4.84
N GLU A 109 -7.58 -8.43 -3.92
CA GLU A 109 -7.85 -8.35 -2.48
C GLU A 109 -8.15 -6.91 -2.04
N VAL A 110 -9.08 -6.74 -1.09
CA VAL A 110 -9.29 -5.47 -0.40
C VAL A 110 -8.43 -5.41 0.86
N SER A 111 -8.27 -4.20 1.43
CA SER A 111 -7.44 -4.03 2.64
C SER A 111 -7.86 -4.91 3.83
N ALA A 112 -9.12 -5.33 3.91
CA ALA A 112 -9.59 -6.22 4.98
C ALA A 112 -9.16 -7.69 4.76
N ASP A 113 -8.88 -8.09 3.53
CA ASP A 113 -8.39 -9.44 3.22
C ASP A 113 -6.90 -9.54 3.60
N VAL A 114 -6.14 -8.47 3.33
CA VAL A 114 -4.70 -8.38 3.63
C VAL A 114 -4.44 -8.08 5.11
N PHE A 115 -5.16 -7.14 5.71
CA PHE A 115 -5.11 -6.82 7.14
C PHE A 115 -6.30 -7.45 7.85
N SER A 116 -6.26 -8.77 8.01
CA SER A 116 -7.36 -9.58 8.55
C SER A 116 -7.53 -9.48 10.08
N TRP A 117 -6.89 -8.50 10.73
CA TRP A 117 -6.93 -8.28 12.17
C TRP A 117 -7.20 -6.81 12.51
N ASP A 118 -7.69 -6.58 13.73
CA ASP A 118 -7.94 -5.22 14.22
C ASP A 118 -6.62 -4.45 14.43
N PRO A 119 -6.60 -3.12 14.18
CA PRO A 119 -5.41 -2.31 14.45
C PRO A 119 -5.05 -2.33 15.93
N VAL A 120 -3.78 -2.65 16.23
CA VAL A 120 -3.23 -2.63 17.59
C VAL A 120 -2.50 -1.34 17.91
#